data_AF-A0AAF0F5A9-F1
#
_entry.id   AF-A0AAF0F5A9-F1
#
_cell.length_a   1.000
_cell.length_b   1.000
_cell.length_c   1.000
_cell.angle_alpha   90.00
_cell.angle_beta   90.00
_cell.angle_gamma   90.00
#
_symmetry.space_group_name_H-M   'P 1'
#
loop_
_entity.id
_entity.type
_entity.pdbx_description
1 polymer ?
#
loop_
_entity_poly.entity_id
_entity_poly.type
_entity_poly.pdbx_seq_one_letter_code
_entity_poly.pdbx_strand_id
1 'polypeptide(L)'
;MHSERVPVHADAKSDATALLESGPRSLMPSRYKGLRTLEMLDQLSLTDRMVLVPKNSPSAKNRFLYHNGRLNRLPSSPFSALFAMMRLPLVRATLPGLFREPLVERRTTSEDESVHDFLSRRAGKPMAENMASAMIHGIYAGDTRELSIQSVMPNLVDMEQTHGSLLRAAMPFGKKLNSRYRAGLRNRWAEEKEKAARVSQRLPPALLDMVKSTSIYSFPNGLGEIIAALQDHLIAAPHVELRMDAACEKIEASPDGVELHLANEKAPLFADRLLAALPSAKLAPLLPEIPHLGYNPSATMSVVDVVLAPPDASSMQYELPIRGFGFLVPRSASNNQDEILGVVLDSDAMPNQGTPGADGRPPFIKLTVMLGGPYWRGKQREELPSVDEIEQRALRTLENMLGVPSSVLQTHLRLLRGRVLENTIPQYLVGHPARMQEVHDVLVHDPRWRDRLTLLGFSYAGVGVNDCVTNTLDACDAIVTHEQGDASEQTASQSTGLCAAL
;
A
#
# COMPACT_ATOMS: atom_id res chain seq x y z
N MET A 1 5.75 0.45 -11.22
CA MET A 1 4.63 -0.50 -11.42
C MET A 1 4.88 -1.19 -12.74
N HIS A 2 4.98 -2.51 -12.79
CA HIS A 2 5.33 -3.25 -14.00
C HIS A 2 4.48 -4.51 -14.08
N SER A 3 3.83 -4.68 -15.22
CA SER A 3 2.89 -5.75 -15.51
C SER A 3 3.33 -6.46 -16.79
N GLU A 4 3.31 -7.79 -16.78
CA GLU A 4 3.84 -8.60 -17.88
C GLU A 4 2.89 -9.76 -18.18
N ARG A 5 2.49 -9.93 -19.44
CA ARG A 5 1.78 -11.14 -19.86
C ARG A 5 2.77 -12.19 -20.32
N VAL A 6 2.64 -13.39 -19.74
CA VAL A 6 3.49 -14.54 -20.07
C VAL A 6 2.63 -15.71 -20.53
N PRO A 7 3.07 -16.49 -21.52
CA PRO A 7 2.37 -17.70 -21.92
C PRO A 7 2.39 -18.72 -20.77
N VAL A 8 1.27 -19.40 -20.54
CA VAL A 8 1.15 -20.45 -19.52
C VAL A 8 1.79 -21.75 -20.00
N HIS A 9 1.73 -22.03 -21.30
CA HIS A 9 2.36 -23.19 -21.93
C HIS A 9 3.40 -22.71 -22.93
N ALA A 10 4.58 -23.35 -22.95
CA ALA A 10 5.62 -23.04 -23.93
C ALA A 10 5.26 -23.54 -25.35
N ASP A 11 4.41 -24.56 -25.45
CA ASP A 11 4.03 -25.17 -26.72
C ASP A 11 2.80 -24.47 -27.31
N ALA A 12 2.87 -24.15 -28.61
CA ALA A 12 1.94 -23.32 -29.41
C ALA A 12 0.48 -23.83 -29.54
N LYS A 13 0.02 -24.73 -28.67
CA LYS A 13 -1.36 -25.28 -28.69
C LYS A 13 -2.33 -24.52 -27.77
N SER A 14 -1.86 -23.60 -26.93
CA SER A 14 -2.70 -22.84 -26.00
C SER A 14 -2.37 -21.35 -26.01
N ASP A 15 -3.39 -20.52 -26.21
CA ASP A 15 -3.30 -19.05 -26.14
C ASP A 15 -3.51 -18.51 -24.69
N ALA A 16 -3.45 -19.39 -23.69
CA ALA A 16 -3.60 -18.99 -22.30
C ALA A 16 -2.39 -18.17 -21.83
N THR A 17 -2.65 -16.96 -21.34
CA THR A 17 -1.61 -16.10 -20.76
C THR A 17 -1.94 -15.75 -19.31
N ALA A 18 -0.90 -15.71 -18.48
CA ALA A 18 -0.95 -15.23 -17.12
C ALA A 18 -0.40 -13.80 -17.05
N LEU A 19 -1.06 -12.95 -16.29
CA LEU A 19 -0.59 -11.60 -15.99
C LEU A 19 0.25 -11.63 -14.71
N LEU A 20 1.52 -11.27 -14.79
CA LEU A 20 2.43 -11.15 -13.65
C LEU A 20 2.55 -9.68 -13.24
N GLU A 21 2.54 -9.43 -11.94
CA GLU A 21 2.65 -8.10 -11.36
C GLU A 21 3.87 -8.05 -10.44
N SER A 22 4.83 -7.19 -10.76
CA SER A 22 6.06 -7.07 -9.97
C SER A 22 5.85 -6.31 -8.64
N GLY A 23 4.68 -5.69 -8.42
CA GLY A 23 4.39 -4.88 -7.23
C GLY A 23 2.90 -4.82 -6.91
N PRO A 24 2.26 -3.62 -6.95
CA PRO A 24 0.83 -3.51 -6.65
C PRO A 24 0.00 -4.23 -7.73
N ARG A 25 -1.08 -4.89 -7.29
CA ARG A 25 -1.93 -5.76 -8.15
C ARG A 25 -3.33 -5.21 -8.35
N SER A 26 -3.82 -4.45 -7.37
CA SER A 26 -5.17 -3.92 -7.36
C SER A 26 -5.25 -2.64 -6.54
N LEU A 27 -6.25 -1.83 -6.82
CA LEU A 27 -6.52 -0.56 -6.15
C LEU A 27 -7.94 -0.56 -5.57
N MET A 28 -8.15 0.22 -4.52
CA MET A 28 -9.48 0.43 -3.95
C MET A 28 -10.09 1.73 -4.50
N PRO A 29 -11.32 1.72 -5.03
CA PRO A 29 -11.95 2.92 -5.62
C PRO A 29 -12.56 3.86 -4.58
N SER A 30 -12.67 3.43 -3.32
CA SER A 30 -13.42 4.14 -2.28
C SER A 30 -12.59 5.14 -1.49
N ARG A 31 -13.28 6.00 -0.72
CA ARG A 31 -12.72 7.09 0.10
C ARG A 31 -12.06 8.18 -0.75
N TYR A 32 -11.66 9.26 -0.11
CA TYR A 32 -11.04 10.41 -0.77
C TYR A 32 -9.90 9.99 -1.71
N LYS A 33 -8.97 9.18 -1.20
CA LYS A 33 -7.76 8.78 -1.95
C LYS A 33 -8.06 7.93 -3.19
N GLY A 34 -9.03 7.02 -3.08
CA GLY A 34 -9.50 6.23 -4.21
C GLY A 34 -10.20 7.09 -5.27
N LEU A 35 -11.04 8.05 -4.84
CA LEU A 35 -11.73 8.97 -5.73
C LEU A 35 -10.77 9.89 -6.50
N ARG A 36 -9.70 10.38 -5.87
CA ARG A 36 -8.65 11.17 -6.55
C ARG A 36 -7.91 10.36 -7.60
N THR A 37 -7.66 9.09 -7.32
CA THR A 37 -7.07 8.18 -8.31
C THR A 37 -8.04 7.95 -9.48
N LEU A 38 -9.33 7.76 -9.21
CA LEU A 38 -10.34 7.63 -10.25
C LEU A 38 -10.51 8.88 -11.11
N GLU A 39 -10.39 10.07 -10.52
CA GLU A 39 -10.39 11.34 -11.27
C GLU A 39 -9.23 11.40 -12.27
N MET A 40 -8.02 11.01 -11.87
CA MET A 40 -6.88 10.89 -12.78
C MET A 40 -7.14 9.85 -13.88
N LEU A 41 -7.70 8.68 -13.53
CA LEU A 41 -8.01 7.64 -14.51
C LEU A 41 -9.08 8.07 -15.52
N ASP A 42 -10.05 8.87 -15.10
CA ASP A 42 -11.08 9.45 -15.96
C ASP A 42 -10.46 10.44 -16.96
N GLN A 43 -9.56 11.32 -16.49
CA GLN A 43 -8.79 12.24 -17.36
C GLN A 43 -7.91 11.49 -18.37
N LEU A 44 -7.39 10.32 -18.01
CA LEU A 44 -6.62 9.44 -18.88
C LEU A 44 -7.49 8.52 -19.77
N SER A 45 -8.82 8.64 -19.70
CA SER A 45 -9.77 7.79 -20.45
C SER A 45 -9.55 6.28 -20.21
N LEU A 46 -9.16 5.90 -19.00
CA LEU A 46 -8.90 4.50 -18.61
C LEU A 46 -10.08 3.82 -17.91
N THR A 47 -11.10 4.57 -17.50
CA THR A 47 -12.22 4.08 -16.69
C THR A 47 -12.99 2.93 -17.35
N ASP A 48 -13.21 3.00 -18.67
CA ASP A 48 -13.90 1.94 -19.44
C ASP A 48 -13.12 0.64 -19.55
N ARG A 49 -11.80 0.67 -19.31
CA ARG A 49 -10.94 -0.51 -19.39
C ARG A 49 -10.83 -1.25 -18.06
N MET A 50 -11.38 -0.71 -16.97
CA MET A 50 -11.19 -1.28 -15.63
C MET A 50 -11.78 -2.68 -15.50
N VAL A 51 -11.03 -3.58 -14.87
CA VAL A 51 -11.50 -4.88 -14.39
C VAL A 51 -11.95 -4.72 -12.95
N LEU A 52 -13.26 -4.89 -12.71
CA LEU A 52 -13.89 -4.62 -11.42
C LEU A 52 -14.16 -5.90 -10.64
N VAL A 53 -13.92 -5.86 -9.33
CA VAL A 53 -14.27 -6.95 -8.41
C VAL A 53 -15.35 -6.46 -7.45
N PRO A 54 -16.58 -7.00 -7.54
CA PRO A 54 -17.68 -6.59 -6.69
C PRO A 54 -17.45 -6.87 -5.20
N LYS A 55 -18.04 -6.07 -4.31
CA LYS A 55 -18.02 -6.25 -2.84
C LYS A 55 -18.66 -7.56 -2.36
N ASN A 56 -19.50 -8.18 -3.19
CA ASN A 56 -20.13 -9.45 -2.88
C ASN A 56 -19.29 -10.67 -3.28
N SER A 57 -18.18 -10.48 -3.99
CA SER A 57 -17.28 -11.55 -4.44
C SER A 57 -16.65 -12.30 -3.26
N PRO A 58 -16.26 -13.58 -3.46
CA PRO A 58 -15.50 -14.32 -2.46
C PRO A 58 -14.20 -13.62 -2.05
N SER A 59 -13.48 -13.00 -2.99
CA SER A 59 -12.24 -12.28 -2.71
C SER A 59 -12.45 -11.03 -1.86
N ALA A 60 -13.56 -10.31 -2.03
CA ALA A 60 -13.90 -9.18 -1.16
C ALA A 60 -14.27 -9.62 0.27
N LYS A 61 -14.92 -10.79 0.42
CA LYS A 61 -15.48 -11.27 1.69
C LYS A 61 -14.55 -12.15 2.51
N ASN A 62 -13.63 -12.86 1.88
CA ASN A 62 -12.82 -13.89 2.54
C ASN A 62 -11.36 -13.46 2.59
N ARG A 63 -10.92 -13.08 3.80
CA ARG A 63 -9.51 -12.87 4.15
C ARG A 63 -9.13 -13.89 5.22
N PHE A 64 -7.93 -14.44 5.15
CA PHE A 64 -7.49 -15.50 6.04
C PHE A 64 -6.21 -15.10 6.79
N LEU A 65 -6.04 -15.62 8.00
CA LEU A 65 -4.78 -15.58 8.74
C LEU A 65 -4.28 -17.00 8.98
N TYR A 66 -3.02 -17.27 8.64
CA TYR A 66 -2.38 -18.53 8.97
C TYR A 66 -1.93 -18.50 10.44
N HIS A 67 -2.52 -19.32 11.29
CA HIS A 67 -2.16 -19.35 12.71
C HIS A 67 -2.41 -20.74 13.29
N ASN A 68 -1.45 -21.25 14.07
CA ASN A 68 -1.45 -22.60 14.65
C ASN A 68 -1.67 -23.70 13.60
N GLY A 69 -0.92 -23.67 12.50
CA GLY A 69 -0.96 -24.71 11.46
C GLY A 69 -2.23 -24.73 10.61
N ARG A 70 -3.07 -23.68 10.67
CA ARG A 70 -4.35 -23.63 9.95
C ARG A 70 -4.65 -22.24 9.40
N LEU A 71 -5.38 -22.20 8.29
CA LEU A 71 -5.93 -20.99 7.70
C LEU A 71 -7.25 -20.62 8.38
N ASN A 72 -7.26 -19.47 9.08
CA ASN A 72 -8.41 -18.99 9.84
C ASN A 72 -9.10 -17.85 9.07
N ARG A 73 -10.35 -18.08 8.62
CA ARG A 73 -11.12 -17.04 7.93
C ARG A 73 -11.49 -15.92 8.90
N LEU A 74 -11.08 -14.69 8.60
CA LEU A 74 -11.46 -13.52 9.37
C LEU A 74 -12.96 -13.21 9.18
N PRO A 75 -13.62 -12.70 10.23
CA PRO A 75 -15.00 -12.27 10.11
C PRO A 75 -15.10 -11.06 9.18
N SER A 76 -16.06 -11.08 8.25
CA SER A 76 -16.32 -10.00 7.30
C SER A 76 -17.56 -9.17 7.65
N SER A 77 -18.26 -9.53 8.72
CA SER A 77 -19.43 -8.83 9.25
C SER A 77 -19.53 -8.98 10.77
N PRO A 78 -20.25 -8.07 11.48
CA PRO A 78 -20.49 -8.19 12.91
C PRO A 78 -21.13 -9.52 13.32
N PHE A 79 -22.08 -10.03 12.52
CA PHE A 79 -22.71 -11.33 12.78
C PHE A 79 -21.70 -12.48 12.68
N SER A 80 -20.85 -12.48 11.64
CA SER A 80 -19.77 -13.48 11.52
C SER A 80 -18.71 -13.34 12.61
N ALA A 81 -18.50 -12.12 13.14
CA ALA A 81 -17.58 -11.89 14.25
C ALA A 81 -18.07 -12.59 15.53
N LEU A 82 -19.38 -12.53 15.83
CA LEU A 82 -19.98 -13.26 16.95
C LEU A 82 -19.69 -14.76 16.89
N PHE A 83 -19.79 -15.35 15.71
CA PHE A 83 -19.49 -16.76 15.50
C PHE A 83 -17.99 -17.07 15.56
N ALA A 84 -17.16 -16.20 14.97
CA ALA A 84 -15.71 -16.30 15.00
C ALA A 84 -15.17 -16.25 16.44
N MET A 85 -15.76 -15.43 17.32
CA MET A 85 -15.42 -15.36 18.74
C MET A 85 -15.56 -16.71 19.47
N MET A 86 -16.54 -17.53 19.06
CA MET A 86 -16.76 -18.85 19.67
C MET A 86 -15.83 -19.93 19.11
N ARG A 87 -15.44 -19.84 17.83
CA ARG A 87 -14.77 -20.93 17.11
C ARG A 87 -13.28 -20.72 16.83
N LEU A 88 -12.82 -19.48 16.78
CA LEU A 88 -11.43 -19.17 16.41
C LEU A 88 -10.62 -18.78 17.65
N PRO A 89 -9.64 -19.58 18.08
CA PRO A 89 -8.77 -19.25 19.20
C PRO A 89 -8.08 -17.89 19.03
N LEU A 90 -7.72 -17.56 17.79
CA LEU A 90 -7.10 -16.29 17.41
C LEU A 90 -7.97 -15.09 17.79
N VAL A 91 -9.25 -15.14 17.43
CA VAL A 91 -10.21 -14.07 17.72
C VAL A 91 -10.54 -14.06 19.20
N ARG A 92 -10.77 -15.23 19.81
CA ARG A 92 -11.07 -15.37 21.24
C ARG A 92 -9.98 -14.78 22.13
N ALA A 93 -8.71 -14.92 21.76
CA ALA A 93 -7.57 -14.37 22.50
C ALA A 93 -7.58 -12.82 22.56
N THR A 94 -8.20 -12.15 21.59
CA THR A 94 -8.31 -10.67 21.57
C THR A 94 -9.43 -10.14 22.45
N LEU A 95 -10.41 -10.97 22.83
CA LEU A 95 -11.62 -10.51 23.52
C LEU A 95 -11.38 -9.90 24.88
N PRO A 96 -10.54 -10.46 25.78
CA PRO A 96 -10.31 -9.85 27.09
C PRO A 96 -9.77 -8.43 27.00
N GLY A 97 -8.88 -8.16 26.03
CA GLY A 97 -8.36 -6.83 25.76
C GLY A 97 -9.45 -5.91 25.19
N LEU A 98 -10.21 -6.40 24.20
CA LEU A 98 -11.30 -5.64 23.59
C LEU A 98 -12.41 -5.26 24.60
N PHE A 99 -12.78 -6.16 25.52
CA PHE A 99 -13.75 -5.88 26.57
C PHE A 99 -13.26 -4.81 27.56
N ARG A 100 -11.95 -4.76 27.83
CA ARG A 100 -11.33 -3.77 28.73
C ARG A 100 -10.99 -2.46 28.03
N GLU A 101 -10.95 -2.44 26.70
CA GLU A 101 -10.56 -1.29 25.86
C GLU A 101 -11.25 0.03 26.23
N PRO A 102 -12.57 0.07 26.54
CA PRO A 102 -13.23 1.32 26.94
C PRO A 102 -12.78 1.86 28.31
N LEU A 103 -12.18 1.01 29.14
CA LEU A 103 -11.66 1.35 30.47
C LEU A 103 -10.18 1.75 30.42
N VAL A 104 -9.48 1.48 29.30
CA VAL A 104 -8.09 1.88 29.12
C VAL A 104 -8.04 3.40 28.91
N GLU A 105 -7.34 4.08 29.80
CA GLU A 105 -7.13 5.52 29.71
C GLU A 105 -6.41 5.90 28.42
N ARG A 106 -6.80 7.05 27.85
CA ARG A 106 -6.11 7.62 26.70
C ARG A 106 -4.71 8.07 27.09
N ARG A 107 -3.79 8.02 26.14
CA ARG A 107 -2.49 8.68 26.31
C ARG A 107 -2.68 10.20 26.30
N THR A 108 -2.08 10.88 27.27
CA THR A 108 -2.11 12.35 27.40
C THR A 108 -0.85 13.02 26.87
N THR A 109 0.25 12.28 26.69
CA THR A 109 1.46 12.80 26.06
C THR A 109 1.33 12.82 24.55
N SER A 110 2.02 13.76 23.90
CA SER A 110 2.10 13.91 22.44
C SER A 110 3.12 12.97 21.79
N GLU A 111 3.79 12.13 22.57
CA GLU A 111 4.82 11.21 22.09
C GLU A 111 4.22 10.13 21.19
N ASP A 112 4.97 9.80 20.14
CA ASP A 112 4.66 8.70 19.24
C ASP A 112 4.92 7.34 19.89
N GLU A 113 4.25 6.30 19.40
CA GLU A 113 4.48 4.92 19.83
C GLU A 113 4.33 3.93 18.67
N SER A 114 4.82 2.71 18.89
CA SER A 114 4.70 1.68 17.87
C SER A 114 3.26 1.20 17.73
N VAL A 115 2.91 0.65 16.57
CA VAL A 115 1.62 -0.05 16.37
C VAL A 115 1.42 -1.15 17.42
N HIS A 116 2.50 -1.85 17.78
CA HIS A 116 2.48 -2.91 18.77
C HIS A 116 2.11 -2.39 20.16
N ASP A 117 2.74 -1.32 20.61
CA ASP A 117 2.54 -0.79 21.96
C ASP A 117 1.13 -0.20 22.12
N PHE A 118 0.69 0.59 21.13
CA PHE A 118 -0.65 1.16 21.10
C PHE A 118 -1.73 0.08 21.22
N LEU A 119 -1.66 -0.95 20.35
CA LEU A 119 -2.68 -2.00 20.32
C LEU A 119 -2.54 -2.98 21.48
N SER A 120 -1.34 -3.23 21.98
CA SER A 120 -1.13 -4.07 23.16
C SER A 120 -1.74 -3.43 24.41
N ARG A 121 -1.55 -2.12 24.58
CA ARG A 121 -2.16 -1.34 25.67
C ARG A 121 -3.68 -1.30 25.57
N ARG A 122 -4.23 -1.04 24.38
CA ARG A 122 -5.67 -0.84 24.20
C ARG A 122 -6.48 -2.12 24.05
N ALA A 123 -6.05 -3.01 23.15
CA ALA A 123 -6.80 -4.18 22.72
C ALA A 123 -6.13 -5.50 23.11
N GLY A 124 -5.00 -5.44 23.83
CA GLY A 124 -4.25 -6.61 24.30
C GLY A 124 -3.23 -7.13 23.28
N LYS A 125 -2.17 -7.77 23.79
CA LYS A 125 -1.08 -8.33 22.96
C LYS A 125 -1.59 -9.19 21.79
N PRO A 126 -2.59 -10.09 21.94
CA PRO A 126 -3.06 -10.89 20.81
C PRO A 126 -3.59 -10.06 19.64
N MET A 127 -4.13 -8.86 19.87
CA MET A 127 -4.56 -7.98 18.77
C MET A 127 -3.35 -7.48 17.98
N ALA A 128 -2.33 -7.00 18.70
CA ALA A 128 -1.09 -6.50 18.11
C ALA A 128 -0.29 -7.60 17.39
N GLU A 129 -0.13 -8.76 18.03
CA GLU A 129 0.75 -9.83 17.57
C GLU A 129 0.16 -10.68 16.46
N ASN A 130 -1.17 -10.71 16.32
CA ASN A 130 -1.86 -11.49 15.31
C ASN A 130 -2.47 -10.61 14.22
N MET A 131 -3.49 -9.82 14.57
CA MET A 131 -4.27 -9.10 13.57
C MET A 131 -3.47 -7.94 12.96
N ALA A 132 -2.90 -7.10 13.83
CA ALA A 132 -2.15 -5.94 13.38
C ALA A 132 -0.85 -6.32 12.69
N SER A 133 -0.12 -7.32 13.22
CA SER A 133 1.13 -7.79 12.61
C SER A 133 0.89 -8.31 11.19
N ALA A 134 -0.12 -9.16 10.99
CA ALA A 134 -0.47 -9.66 9.68
C ALA A 134 -0.85 -8.53 8.71
N MET A 135 -1.65 -7.56 9.17
CA MET A 135 -2.03 -6.41 8.36
C MET A 135 -0.82 -5.54 7.99
N ILE A 136 0.09 -5.29 8.93
CA ILE A 136 1.32 -4.54 8.68
C ILE A 136 2.25 -5.30 7.73
N HIS A 137 2.36 -6.63 7.81
CA HIS A 137 3.06 -7.43 6.81
C HIS A 137 2.46 -7.22 5.41
N GLY A 138 1.12 -7.20 5.31
CA GLY A 138 0.42 -7.05 4.03
C GLY A 138 0.46 -5.66 3.40
N ILE A 139 0.66 -4.59 4.19
CA ILE A 139 0.67 -3.20 3.68
C ILE A 139 2.10 -2.65 3.58
N TYR A 140 2.92 -2.89 4.61
CA TYR A 140 4.25 -2.27 4.75
C TYR A 140 5.40 -3.26 4.62
N ALA A 141 5.13 -4.58 4.59
CA ALA A 141 6.15 -5.61 4.77
C ALA A 141 7.08 -5.27 5.95
N GLY A 142 6.48 -4.78 7.06
CA GLY A 142 7.19 -4.18 8.19
C GLY A 142 6.91 -4.84 9.53
N ASP A 143 7.49 -4.32 10.62
CA ASP A 143 7.24 -4.81 11.97
C ASP A 143 6.38 -3.81 12.78
N THR A 144 5.27 -4.30 13.34
CA THR A 144 4.43 -3.54 14.28
C THR A 144 5.18 -2.91 15.46
N ARG A 145 6.32 -3.50 15.88
CA ARG A 145 7.13 -3.00 17.00
C ARG A 145 7.93 -1.75 16.67
N GLU A 146 8.07 -1.43 15.40
CA GLU A 146 8.93 -0.34 14.94
C GLU A 146 8.15 0.77 14.24
N LEU A 147 7.03 0.42 13.57
CA LEU A 147 6.25 1.39 12.82
C LEU A 147 5.43 2.30 13.73
N SER A 148 5.46 3.60 13.44
CA SER A 148 4.69 4.67 14.08
C SER A 148 3.19 4.46 13.86
N ILE A 149 2.41 4.34 14.94
CA ILE A 149 0.94 4.25 14.84
C ILE A 149 0.34 5.54 14.26
N GLN A 150 0.94 6.69 14.57
CA GLN A 150 0.50 8.00 14.05
C GLN A 150 0.68 8.09 12.53
N SER A 151 1.70 7.43 11.99
CA SER A 151 1.99 7.49 10.55
C SER A 151 1.20 6.45 9.75
N VAL A 152 1.11 5.22 10.26
CA VAL A 152 0.57 4.08 9.49
C VAL A 152 -0.91 3.80 9.77
N MET A 153 -1.44 4.21 10.92
CA MET A 153 -2.87 4.12 11.26
C MET A 153 -3.36 5.35 12.04
N PRO A 154 -3.19 6.59 11.51
CA PRO A 154 -3.55 7.84 12.20
C PRO A 154 -4.99 7.84 12.72
N ASN A 155 -5.91 7.22 11.97
CA ASN A 155 -7.32 7.11 12.33
C ASN A 155 -7.55 6.45 13.69
N LEU A 156 -6.73 5.48 14.11
CA LEU A 156 -6.88 4.85 15.42
C LEU A 156 -6.44 5.79 16.55
N VAL A 157 -5.39 6.59 16.31
CA VAL A 157 -4.95 7.62 17.24
C VAL A 157 -6.02 8.70 17.37
N ASP A 158 -6.58 9.16 16.26
CA ASP A 158 -7.68 10.13 16.26
C ASP A 158 -8.88 9.62 17.05
N MET A 159 -9.25 8.34 16.88
CA MET A 159 -10.33 7.71 17.65
C MET A 159 -10.05 7.69 19.15
N GLU A 160 -8.83 7.31 19.58
CA GLU A 160 -8.41 7.38 20.99
C GLU A 160 -8.50 8.82 21.50
N GLN A 161 -7.94 9.79 20.78
CA GLN A 161 -7.83 11.17 21.26
C GLN A 161 -9.19 11.88 21.30
N THR A 162 -10.09 11.59 20.36
CA THR A 162 -11.39 12.26 20.26
C THR A 162 -12.50 11.61 21.08
N HIS A 163 -12.45 10.29 21.31
CA HIS A 163 -13.50 9.53 22.01
C HIS A 163 -13.00 8.80 23.27
N GLY A 164 -11.69 8.80 23.53
CA GLY A 164 -11.07 8.09 24.66
C GLY A 164 -11.01 6.56 24.51
N SER A 165 -11.65 6.02 23.46
CA SER A 165 -11.79 4.57 23.22
C SER A 165 -12.15 4.33 21.75
N LEU A 166 -11.53 3.31 21.16
CA LEU A 166 -11.77 2.85 19.80
C LEU A 166 -13.18 2.26 19.67
N LEU A 167 -13.62 1.47 20.66
CA LEU A 167 -14.96 0.89 20.65
C LEU A 167 -16.05 1.97 20.79
N ARG A 168 -15.81 2.98 21.64
CA ARG A 168 -16.74 4.12 21.76
C ARG A 168 -16.83 4.89 20.45
N ALA A 169 -15.69 5.14 19.78
CA ALA A 169 -15.67 5.81 18.48
C ALA A 169 -16.38 5.02 17.37
N ALA A 170 -16.39 3.69 17.44
CA ALA A 170 -17.09 2.83 16.47
C ALA A 170 -18.61 2.78 16.68
N MET A 171 -19.14 3.20 17.85
CA MET A 171 -20.57 3.19 18.12
C MET A 171 -21.29 4.40 17.49
N PRO A 172 -22.50 4.24 16.91
CA PRO A 172 -23.25 5.32 16.27
C PRO A 172 -23.51 6.55 17.17
N PHE A 173 -23.56 6.35 18.49
CA PHE A 173 -23.77 7.37 19.52
C PHE A 173 -22.55 7.56 20.43
N GLY A 174 -21.36 7.24 19.94
CA GLY A 174 -20.11 7.47 20.68
C GLY A 174 -19.99 8.91 21.15
N LYS A 175 -20.09 9.15 22.47
CA LYS A 175 -19.92 10.50 23.02
C LYS A 175 -18.46 10.94 22.79
N LYS A 176 -18.28 11.98 21.98
CA LYS A 176 -17.00 12.67 21.83
C LYS A 176 -16.60 13.29 23.17
N LEU A 177 -15.31 13.29 23.48
CA LEU A 177 -14.76 13.99 24.65
C LEU A 177 -15.05 15.51 24.57
N ASN A 178 -15.07 16.18 25.73
CA ASN A 178 -15.38 17.61 25.85
C ASN A 178 -14.48 18.48 24.95
N SER A 179 -15.02 19.58 24.42
CA SER A 179 -14.33 20.48 23.47
C SER A 179 -12.99 21.02 23.99
N ARG A 180 -12.80 21.15 25.31
CA ARG A 180 -11.53 21.57 25.92
C ARG A 180 -10.39 20.57 25.68
N TYR A 181 -10.71 19.29 25.47
CA TYR A 181 -9.74 18.25 25.12
C TYR A 181 -9.54 18.09 23.60
N ARG A 182 -10.24 18.90 22.78
CA ARG A 182 -10.15 18.89 21.31
C ARG A 182 -9.31 20.03 20.73
N ALA A 183 -8.96 21.03 21.53
CA ALA A 183 -8.24 22.20 21.04
C ALA A 183 -6.91 21.76 20.39
N GLY A 184 -6.77 21.96 19.08
CA GLY A 184 -5.60 21.56 18.29
C GLY A 184 -5.67 20.21 17.57
N LEU A 185 -6.72 19.40 17.77
CA LEU A 185 -6.87 18.11 17.06
C LEU A 185 -7.56 18.31 15.70
N ARG A 186 -6.83 18.06 14.60
CA ARG A 186 -7.40 17.96 13.26
C ARG A 186 -8.45 16.85 13.22
N ASN A 187 -9.64 17.16 12.71
CA ASN A 187 -10.68 16.15 12.51
C ASN A 187 -10.52 15.54 11.11
N ARG A 188 -9.47 14.73 10.93
CA ARG A 188 -9.09 14.13 9.63
C ARG A 188 -10.27 13.44 8.94
N TRP A 189 -11.18 12.82 9.70
CA TRP A 189 -12.39 12.20 9.15
C TRP A 189 -13.38 13.17 8.54
N ALA A 190 -13.60 14.34 9.18
CA ALA A 190 -14.48 15.35 8.61
C ALA A 190 -13.84 15.98 7.38
N GLU A 191 -12.54 16.27 7.44
CA GLU A 191 -11.75 16.81 6.33
C GLU A 191 -11.75 15.85 5.13
N GLU A 192 -11.46 14.55 5.34
CA GLU A 192 -11.50 13.54 4.28
C GLU A 192 -12.89 13.40 3.66
N LYS A 193 -13.96 13.49 4.46
CA LYS A 193 -15.34 13.45 3.94
C LYS A 193 -15.66 14.67 3.08
N GLU A 194 -15.24 15.85 3.51
CA GLU A 194 -15.44 17.08 2.74
C GLU A 194 -14.66 17.03 1.43
N LYS A 195 -13.38 16.68 1.49
CA LYS A 195 -12.54 16.50 0.30
C LYS A 195 -13.13 15.44 -0.65
N ALA A 196 -13.60 14.30 -0.13
CA ALA A 196 -14.27 13.28 -0.94
C ALA A 196 -15.55 13.79 -1.61
N ALA A 197 -16.35 14.62 -0.92
CA ALA A 197 -17.55 15.22 -1.49
C ALA A 197 -17.20 16.17 -2.65
N ARG A 198 -16.16 17.01 -2.51
CA ARG A 198 -15.69 17.91 -3.57
C ARG A 198 -15.20 17.16 -4.81
N VAL A 199 -14.45 16.07 -4.65
CA VAL A 199 -14.03 15.22 -5.79
C VAL A 199 -15.24 14.55 -6.43
N SER A 200 -16.17 14.04 -5.63
CA SER A 200 -17.35 13.34 -6.15
C SER A 200 -18.21 14.25 -7.03
N GLN A 201 -18.26 15.56 -6.77
CA GLN A 201 -18.99 16.51 -7.62
C GLN A 201 -18.41 16.66 -9.03
N ARG A 202 -17.12 16.35 -9.22
CA ARG A 202 -16.41 16.45 -10.50
C ARG A 202 -16.44 15.15 -11.31
N LEU A 203 -16.76 14.03 -10.67
CA LEU A 203 -16.74 12.71 -11.30
C LEU A 203 -18.08 12.39 -11.99
N PRO A 204 -18.06 11.63 -13.11
CA PRO A 204 -19.28 11.15 -13.75
C PRO A 204 -20.15 10.32 -12.80
N PRO A 205 -21.50 10.47 -12.81
CA PRO A 205 -22.39 9.69 -11.95
C PRO A 205 -22.24 8.16 -12.09
N ALA A 206 -22.01 7.69 -13.32
CA ALA A 206 -21.78 6.26 -13.60
C ALA A 206 -20.55 5.72 -12.85
N LEU A 207 -19.49 6.53 -12.75
CA LEU A 207 -18.28 6.15 -12.02
C LEU A 207 -18.53 6.08 -10.51
N LEU A 208 -19.31 7.01 -9.96
CA LEU A 208 -19.70 6.99 -8.54
C LEU A 208 -20.55 5.77 -8.19
N ASP A 209 -21.46 5.36 -9.08
CA ASP A 209 -22.26 4.15 -8.90
C ASP A 209 -21.40 2.88 -8.95
N MET A 210 -20.40 2.86 -9.84
CA MET A 210 -19.38 1.80 -9.86
C MET A 210 -18.62 1.70 -8.52
N VAL A 211 -18.22 2.82 -7.92
CA VAL A 211 -17.51 2.83 -6.61
C VAL A 211 -18.35 2.19 -5.50
N LYS A 212 -19.68 2.36 -5.54
CA LYS A 212 -20.57 1.81 -4.50
C LYS A 212 -20.55 0.27 -4.48
N SER A 213 -20.45 -0.37 -5.65
CA SER A 213 -20.50 -1.83 -5.78
C SER A 213 -19.13 -2.52 -5.84
N THR A 214 -18.07 -1.78 -6.14
CA THR A 214 -16.71 -2.32 -6.35
C THR A 214 -15.88 -2.34 -5.07
N SER A 215 -15.23 -3.49 -4.81
CA SER A 215 -14.29 -3.65 -3.68
C SER A 215 -12.89 -3.20 -4.07
N ILE A 216 -12.39 -3.75 -5.18
CA ILE A 216 -11.07 -3.49 -5.74
C ILE A 216 -11.18 -3.54 -7.27
N TYR A 217 -10.24 -2.92 -7.96
CA TYR A 217 -10.14 -2.97 -9.41
C TYR A 217 -8.68 -3.11 -9.86
N SER A 218 -8.51 -3.47 -11.12
CA SER A 218 -7.25 -3.46 -11.84
C SER A 218 -7.53 -3.26 -13.35
N PHE A 219 -6.61 -3.64 -14.24
CA PHE A 219 -6.78 -3.54 -15.69
C PHE A 219 -6.48 -4.87 -16.39
N PRO A 220 -6.93 -5.06 -17.65
CA PRO A 220 -6.69 -6.29 -18.40
C PRO A 220 -5.20 -6.64 -18.49
N ASN A 221 -4.33 -5.66 -18.75
CA ASN A 221 -2.88 -5.84 -18.82
C ASN A 221 -2.17 -5.36 -17.54
N GLY A 222 -2.90 -5.29 -16.44
CA GLY A 222 -2.36 -4.94 -15.12
C GLY A 222 -2.21 -3.45 -14.87
N LEU A 223 -1.79 -3.10 -13.66
CA LEU A 223 -1.70 -1.70 -13.26
C LEU A 223 -0.62 -0.91 -14.02
N GLY A 224 0.27 -1.58 -14.76
CA GLY A 224 1.21 -0.95 -15.70
C GLY A 224 0.52 -0.12 -16.79
N GLU A 225 -0.76 -0.39 -17.10
CA GLU A 225 -1.54 0.43 -18.03
C GLU A 225 -1.70 1.89 -17.56
N ILE A 226 -1.72 2.14 -16.25
CA ILE A 226 -1.75 3.51 -15.71
C ILE A 226 -0.46 4.25 -16.10
N ILE A 227 0.68 3.58 -16.00
CA ILE A 227 2.00 4.17 -16.30
C ILE A 227 2.13 4.43 -17.81
N ALA A 228 1.71 3.48 -18.64
CA ALA A 228 1.70 3.66 -20.09
C ALA A 228 0.84 4.86 -20.51
N ALA A 229 -0.39 4.97 -19.99
CA ALA A 229 -1.27 6.09 -20.30
C ALA A 229 -0.73 7.44 -19.81
N LEU A 230 -0.10 7.48 -18.62
CA LEU A 230 0.57 8.69 -18.12
C LEU A 230 1.73 9.09 -19.03
N GLN A 231 2.55 8.14 -19.46
CA GLN A 231 3.66 8.40 -20.37
C GLN A 231 3.16 8.94 -21.71
N ASP A 232 2.16 8.30 -22.32
CA ASP A 232 1.56 8.75 -23.58
C ASP A 232 0.97 10.17 -23.46
N HIS A 233 0.28 10.44 -22.36
CA HIS A 233 -0.27 11.77 -22.07
C HIS A 233 0.83 12.84 -21.94
N LEU A 234 1.92 12.53 -21.24
CA LEU A 234 3.05 13.46 -21.06
C LEU A 234 3.81 13.70 -22.36
N ILE A 235 4.01 12.67 -23.20
CA ILE A 235 4.64 12.83 -24.53
C ILE A 235 3.79 13.74 -25.43
N ALA A 236 2.46 13.63 -25.35
CA ALA A 236 1.55 14.42 -26.15
C ALA A 236 1.39 15.87 -25.66
N ALA A 237 1.84 16.19 -24.43
CA ALA A 237 1.64 17.51 -23.83
C ALA A 237 2.68 18.52 -24.37
N PRO A 238 2.26 19.68 -24.91
CA PRO A 238 3.16 20.61 -25.60
C PRO A 238 4.15 21.35 -24.69
N HIS A 239 3.94 21.30 -23.38
CA HIS A 239 4.77 22.00 -22.37
C HIS A 239 5.53 21.02 -21.47
N VAL A 240 5.66 19.77 -21.89
CA VAL A 240 6.34 18.72 -21.13
C VAL A 240 7.53 18.21 -21.93
N GLU A 241 8.69 18.18 -21.28
CA GLU A 241 9.89 17.52 -21.80
C GLU A 241 10.18 16.29 -20.93
N LEU A 242 10.20 15.10 -21.53
CA LEU A 242 10.57 13.86 -20.86
C LEU A 242 12.03 13.53 -21.15
N ARG A 243 12.88 13.61 -20.13
CA ARG A 243 14.29 13.22 -20.21
C ARG A 243 14.51 11.85 -19.58
N MET A 244 14.75 10.86 -20.42
CA MET A 244 15.12 9.51 -20.02
C MET A 244 16.65 9.39 -19.90
N ASP A 245 17.13 8.43 -19.12
CA ASP A 245 18.57 8.20 -18.90
C ASP A 245 19.34 9.45 -18.42
N ALA A 246 18.64 10.33 -17.70
CA ALA A 246 19.14 11.61 -17.19
C ALA A 246 19.17 11.61 -15.66
N ALA A 247 20.05 10.79 -15.08
CA ALA A 247 20.19 10.71 -13.63
C ALA A 247 20.65 12.05 -13.05
N CYS A 248 19.93 12.57 -12.05
CA CYS A 248 20.35 13.76 -11.31
C CYS A 248 21.45 13.39 -10.31
N GLU A 249 22.62 14.01 -10.46
CA GLU A 249 23.80 13.75 -9.63
C GLU A 249 23.99 14.80 -8.54
N LYS A 250 23.43 16.00 -8.73
CA LYS A 250 23.53 17.10 -7.77
C LYS A 250 22.35 18.06 -7.88
N ILE A 251 21.87 18.55 -6.75
CA ILE A 251 20.83 19.57 -6.64
C ILE A 251 21.41 20.74 -5.84
N GLU A 252 21.28 21.96 -6.36
CA GLU A 252 21.76 23.17 -5.67
C GLU A 252 20.68 24.25 -5.67
N ALA A 253 20.45 24.86 -4.52
CA ALA A 253 19.66 26.09 -4.46
C ALA A 253 20.49 27.23 -5.06
N SER A 254 19.91 27.99 -5.99
CA SER A 254 20.51 29.21 -6.56
C SER A 254 19.70 30.44 -6.12
N PRO A 255 20.20 31.68 -6.30
CA PRO A 255 19.43 32.88 -5.96
C PRO A 255 18.07 32.95 -6.66
N ASP A 256 17.99 32.44 -7.89
CA ASP A 256 16.81 32.58 -8.75
C ASP A 256 15.95 31.31 -8.80
N GLY A 257 16.42 30.16 -8.32
CA GLY A 257 15.67 28.90 -8.36
C GLY A 257 16.46 27.70 -7.85
N VAL A 258 16.39 26.59 -8.59
CA VAL A 258 17.08 25.33 -8.31
C VAL A 258 17.85 24.90 -9.55
N GLU A 259 19.13 24.56 -9.37
CA GLU A 259 19.99 24.00 -10.41
C GLU A 259 20.14 22.48 -10.24
N LEU A 260 19.98 21.76 -11.34
CA LEU A 260 20.06 20.30 -11.43
C LEU A 260 21.22 19.93 -12.35
N HIS A 261 22.16 19.13 -11.84
CA HIS A 261 23.25 18.58 -12.63
C HIS A 261 22.92 17.14 -13.02
N LEU A 262 22.83 16.88 -14.32
CA LEU A 262 22.42 15.59 -14.88
C LEU A 262 23.64 14.87 -15.47
N ALA A 263 23.77 13.56 -15.23
CA ALA A 263 24.97 12.76 -15.55
C ALA A 263 25.45 12.86 -17.02
N ASN A 264 24.52 13.13 -17.95
CA ASN A 264 24.77 13.16 -19.39
C ASN A 264 24.69 14.59 -19.99
N GLU A 265 24.62 15.62 -19.17
CA GLU A 265 24.52 17.02 -19.60
C GLU A 265 25.69 17.86 -19.05
N LYS A 266 26.30 18.69 -19.90
CA LYS A 266 27.41 19.56 -19.49
C LYS A 266 26.95 20.82 -18.77
N ALA A 267 25.75 21.29 -19.10
CA ALA A 267 25.15 22.48 -18.52
C ALA A 267 24.10 22.05 -17.48
N PRO A 268 24.01 22.74 -16.34
CA PRO A 268 22.95 22.47 -15.38
C PRO A 268 21.59 22.87 -15.97
N LEU A 269 20.55 22.14 -15.58
CA LEU A 269 19.17 22.52 -15.83
C LEU A 269 18.68 23.42 -14.71
N PHE A 270 18.06 24.55 -15.07
CA PHE A 270 17.46 25.47 -14.12
C PHE A 270 15.95 25.24 -14.02
N ALA A 271 15.40 25.32 -12.81
CA ALA A 271 13.97 25.30 -12.56
C ALA A 271 13.60 26.29 -11.44
N ASP A 272 12.48 27.00 -11.59
CA ASP A 272 11.94 27.85 -10.52
C ASP A 272 11.49 27.01 -9.31
N ARG A 273 10.99 25.79 -9.57
CA ARG A 273 10.55 24.84 -8.56
C ARG A 273 10.92 23.41 -8.94
N LEU A 274 11.39 22.64 -7.95
CA LEU A 274 11.67 21.21 -8.02
C LEU A 274 10.59 20.40 -7.30
N LEU A 275 9.95 19.49 -8.02
CA LEU A 275 9.07 18.46 -7.45
C LEU A 275 9.86 17.15 -7.36
N ALA A 276 10.35 16.82 -6.17
CA ALA A 276 11.19 15.64 -5.95
C ALA A 276 10.33 14.41 -5.62
N ALA A 277 10.20 13.49 -6.58
CA ALA A 277 9.47 12.22 -6.44
C ALA A 277 10.39 10.98 -6.31
N LEU A 278 11.68 11.19 -6.06
CA LEU A 278 12.64 10.10 -5.83
C LEU A 278 12.39 9.45 -4.46
N PRO A 279 12.69 8.14 -4.31
CA PRO A 279 12.78 7.53 -2.99
C PRO A 279 13.75 8.33 -2.10
N SER A 280 13.37 8.58 -0.85
CA SER A 280 14.12 9.49 0.02
C SER A 280 15.57 9.03 0.27
N ALA A 281 15.85 7.73 0.26
CA ALA A 281 17.22 7.20 0.35
C ALA A 281 18.10 7.59 -0.86
N LYS A 282 17.50 7.84 -2.02
CA LYS A 282 18.18 8.35 -3.22
C LYS A 282 18.23 9.87 -3.26
N LEU A 283 17.24 10.54 -2.67
CA LEU A 283 17.19 12.00 -2.60
C LEU A 283 18.12 12.57 -1.51
N ALA A 284 18.26 11.90 -0.37
CA ALA A 284 19.01 12.42 0.77
C ALA A 284 20.48 12.78 0.45
N PRO A 285 21.23 12.00 -0.34
CA PRO A 285 22.58 12.40 -0.76
C PRO A 285 22.62 13.63 -1.67
N LEU A 286 21.52 13.93 -2.37
CA LEU A 286 21.40 15.08 -3.27
C LEU A 286 21.01 16.37 -2.53
N LEU A 287 20.43 16.26 -1.33
CA LEU A 287 19.94 17.36 -0.49
C LEU A 287 20.38 17.16 0.98
N PRO A 288 21.69 17.10 1.26
CA PRO A 288 22.23 16.74 2.58
C PRO A 288 21.89 17.74 3.69
N GLU A 289 21.57 18.99 3.33
CA GLU A 289 21.15 20.04 4.25
C GLU A 289 19.72 19.88 4.78
N ILE A 290 18.89 19.05 4.14
CA ILE A 290 17.54 18.77 4.61
C ILE A 290 17.60 17.60 5.60
N PRO A 291 17.23 17.81 6.88
CA PRO A 291 17.37 16.79 7.91
C PRO A 291 16.48 15.58 7.61
N HIS A 292 16.84 14.42 8.16
CA HIS A 292 15.99 13.20 8.19
C HIS A 292 15.55 12.59 6.85
N LEU A 293 15.87 13.15 5.68
CA LEU A 293 15.47 12.57 4.38
C LEU A 293 15.90 11.10 4.25
N GLY A 294 17.11 10.78 4.70
CA GLY A 294 17.67 9.42 4.68
C GLY A 294 17.39 8.58 5.92
N TYR A 295 16.58 9.06 6.89
CA TYR A 295 16.45 8.41 8.19
C TYR A 295 15.71 7.07 8.13
N ASN A 296 14.54 7.07 7.47
CA ASN A 296 13.71 5.87 7.44
C ASN A 296 14.28 4.85 6.44
N PRO A 297 14.49 3.59 6.85
CA PRO A 297 14.88 2.55 5.92
C PRO A 297 13.70 2.15 5.03
N SER A 298 13.98 1.36 4.01
CA SER A 298 12.96 0.67 3.23
C SER A 298 13.08 -0.84 3.42
N ALA A 299 11.95 -1.54 3.43
CA ALA A 299 11.91 -2.98 3.51
C ALA A 299 12.43 -3.62 2.22
N THR A 300 13.15 -4.71 2.39
CA THR A 300 13.53 -5.63 1.32
C THR A 300 12.67 -6.88 1.45
N MET A 301 12.05 -7.29 0.36
CA MET A 301 11.14 -8.44 0.32
C MET A 301 11.29 -9.18 -1.00
N SER A 302 10.61 -10.31 -1.15
CA SER A 302 10.49 -10.96 -2.45
C SER A 302 9.04 -11.26 -2.80
N VAL A 303 8.84 -11.40 -4.11
CA VAL A 303 7.58 -11.79 -4.73
C VAL A 303 7.88 -13.00 -5.61
N VAL A 304 7.13 -14.08 -5.41
CA VAL A 304 7.22 -15.29 -6.23
C VAL A 304 5.86 -15.53 -6.88
N ASP A 305 5.80 -15.34 -8.19
CA ASP A 305 4.63 -15.70 -8.98
C ASP A 305 4.66 -17.21 -9.27
N VAL A 306 3.53 -17.90 -9.03
CA VAL A 306 3.36 -19.34 -9.26
C VAL A 306 2.13 -19.56 -10.14
N VAL A 307 2.31 -20.24 -11.27
CA VAL A 307 1.21 -20.64 -12.16
C VAL A 307 1.11 -22.15 -12.23
N LEU A 308 -0.06 -22.68 -11.87
CA LEU A 308 -0.41 -24.09 -11.95
C LEU A 308 -1.44 -24.31 -13.07
N ALA A 309 -1.11 -25.12 -14.08
CA ALA A 309 -2.00 -25.46 -15.18
C ALA A 309 -1.79 -26.91 -15.66
N PRO A 310 -2.84 -27.60 -16.18
CA PRO A 310 -2.73 -28.96 -16.70
C PRO A 310 -1.74 -29.08 -17.87
N PRO A 311 -1.01 -30.21 -18.04
CA PRO A 311 -0.02 -30.36 -19.11
C PRO A 311 -0.60 -30.28 -20.52
N ASP A 312 -1.82 -30.76 -20.67
CA ASP A 312 -2.56 -30.85 -21.93
C ASP A 312 -3.30 -29.55 -22.30
N ALA A 313 -3.10 -28.47 -21.54
CA ALA A 313 -3.81 -27.20 -21.66
C ALA A 313 -5.35 -27.31 -21.51
N SER A 314 -5.84 -28.38 -20.87
CA SER A 314 -7.23 -28.47 -20.43
C SER A 314 -7.50 -27.52 -19.26
N SER A 315 -8.78 -27.35 -18.89
CA SER A 315 -9.14 -26.56 -17.72
C SER A 315 -8.67 -27.23 -16.43
N MET A 316 -8.01 -26.45 -15.56
CA MET A 316 -7.59 -26.91 -14.23
C MET A 316 -8.78 -27.46 -13.42
N GLN A 317 -8.74 -28.76 -13.11
CA GLN A 317 -9.78 -29.43 -12.33
C GLN A 317 -9.57 -29.33 -10.81
N TYR A 318 -8.32 -29.10 -10.39
CA TYR A 318 -7.99 -28.94 -8.98
C TYR A 318 -8.46 -27.57 -8.47
N GLU A 319 -9.18 -27.55 -7.36
CA GLU A 319 -9.56 -26.34 -6.65
C GLU A 319 -8.69 -26.14 -5.40
N LEU A 320 -8.36 -24.88 -5.10
CA LEU A 320 -7.62 -24.55 -3.88
C LEU A 320 -8.45 -24.83 -2.62
N PRO A 321 -7.80 -25.17 -1.48
CA PRO A 321 -8.52 -25.47 -0.23
C PRO A 321 -9.29 -24.28 0.36
N ILE A 322 -8.97 -23.06 -0.07
CA ILE A 322 -9.68 -21.83 0.31
C ILE A 322 -10.02 -21.02 -0.93
N ARG A 323 -11.09 -20.22 -0.83
CA ARG A 323 -11.51 -19.25 -1.84
C ARG A 323 -11.54 -17.85 -1.23
N GLY A 324 -10.88 -16.88 -1.85
CA GLY A 324 -10.75 -15.53 -1.28
C GLY A 324 -9.61 -14.70 -1.85
N PHE A 325 -9.30 -13.57 -1.22
CA PHE A 325 -8.19 -12.73 -1.69
C PHE A 325 -6.83 -13.40 -1.47
N GLY A 326 -6.71 -14.10 -0.35
CA GLY A 326 -5.45 -14.63 0.13
C GLY A 326 -5.40 -14.77 1.63
N PHE A 327 -4.20 -15.07 2.13
CA PHE A 327 -3.92 -15.15 3.55
C PHE A 327 -2.65 -14.41 3.92
N LEU A 328 -2.60 -13.93 5.16
CA LEU A 328 -1.43 -13.30 5.74
C LEU A 328 -0.90 -14.16 6.89
N VAL A 329 0.40 -14.09 7.11
CA VAL A 329 1.08 -14.82 8.18
C VAL A 329 1.46 -13.81 9.28
N PRO A 330 0.81 -13.85 10.46
CA PRO A 330 1.14 -12.97 11.57
C PRO A 330 2.51 -13.32 12.16
N ARG A 331 3.11 -12.34 12.86
CA ARG A 331 4.39 -12.51 13.57
C ARG A 331 4.37 -13.65 14.60
N SER A 332 3.23 -13.92 15.19
CA SER A 332 3.01 -14.99 16.17
C SER A 332 2.81 -16.39 15.57
N ALA A 333 2.71 -16.53 14.24
CA ALA A 333 2.45 -17.81 13.61
C ALA A 333 3.56 -18.82 13.95
N SER A 334 3.18 -19.94 14.57
CA SER A 334 4.09 -21.07 14.72
C SER A 334 4.42 -21.63 13.34
N ASN A 335 5.72 -21.92 13.12
CA ASN A 335 6.26 -22.56 11.91
C ASN A 335 6.35 -21.67 10.66
N ASN A 336 6.57 -20.35 10.81
CA ASN A 336 6.91 -19.47 9.68
C ASN A 336 8.44 -19.44 9.40
N GLN A 337 9.06 -20.61 9.21
CA GLN A 337 10.52 -20.72 8.99
C GLN A 337 10.96 -20.16 7.62
N ASP A 338 10.05 -20.16 6.65
CA ASP A 338 10.29 -19.64 5.31
C ASP A 338 10.14 -18.10 5.23
N GLU A 339 9.91 -17.41 6.37
CA GLU A 339 9.85 -15.93 6.45
C GLU A 339 8.72 -15.33 5.60
N ILE A 340 7.55 -15.99 5.58
CA ILE A 340 6.39 -15.63 4.75
C ILE A 340 5.64 -14.44 5.35
N LEU A 341 5.22 -13.53 4.48
CA LEU A 341 4.34 -12.40 4.81
C LEU A 341 2.88 -12.72 4.47
N GLY A 342 2.67 -13.35 3.32
CA GLY A 342 1.36 -13.79 2.87
C GLY A 342 1.36 -14.39 1.47
N VAL A 343 0.19 -14.86 1.06
CA VAL A 343 -0.07 -15.38 -0.29
C VAL A 343 -1.34 -14.73 -0.83
N VAL A 344 -1.25 -14.19 -2.03
CA VAL A 344 -2.40 -13.72 -2.82
C VAL A 344 -2.84 -14.85 -3.74
N LEU A 345 -4.14 -15.12 -3.77
CA LEU A 345 -4.74 -16.07 -4.70
C LEU A 345 -5.16 -15.29 -5.96
N ASP A 346 -4.22 -14.92 -6.83
CA ASP A 346 -4.47 -13.98 -7.93
C ASP A 346 -5.67 -14.35 -8.81
N SER A 347 -5.81 -15.63 -9.20
CA SER A 347 -6.95 -16.10 -10.01
C SER A 347 -8.31 -15.97 -9.28
N ASP A 348 -8.31 -15.93 -7.95
CA ASP A 348 -9.52 -15.71 -7.14
C ASP A 348 -9.74 -14.22 -6.84
N ALA A 349 -8.65 -13.49 -6.60
CA ALA A 349 -8.64 -12.07 -6.30
C ALA A 349 -9.12 -11.25 -7.51
N MET A 350 -8.66 -11.62 -8.71
CA MET A 350 -8.93 -10.97 -10.00
C MET A 350 -9.24 -12.02 -11.08
N PRO A 351 -10.43 -12.67 -11.02
CA PRO A 351 -10.75 -13.78 -11.92
C PRO A 351 -10.76 -13.39 -13.40
N ASN A 352 -11.01 -12.11 -13.71
CA ASN A 352 -11.18 -11.63 -15.08
C ASN A 352 -9.88 -11.04 -15.69
N GLN A 353 -8.69 -11.33 -15.13
CA GLN A 353 -7.41 -10.87 -15.67
C GLN A 353 -6.67 -11.89 -16.54
N GLY A 354 -7.01 -13.18 -16.42
CA GLY A 354 -6.47 -14.23 -17.30
C GLY A 354 -7.27 -14.38 -18.60
N THR A 355 -6.73 -15.15 -19.56
CA THR A 355 -7.52 -15.60 -20.72
C THR A 355 -8.73 -16.40 -20.20
N PRO A 356 -9.99 -16.01 -20.51
CA PRO A 356 -11.17 -16.73 -20.02
C PRO A 356 -11.21 -18.16 -20.55
N GLY A 357 -11.48 -19.12 -19.68
CA GLY A 357 -11.85 -20.49 -20.02
C GLY A 357 -13.35 -20.62 -20.29
N ALA A 358 -13.81 -21.83 -20.58
CA ALA A 358 -15.20 -22.12 -20.96
C ALA A 358 -16.23 -21.76 -19.87
N ASP A 359 -15.82 -21.70 -18.60
CA ASP A 359 -16.64 -21.33 -17.44
C ASP A 359 -16.49 -19.85 -17.02
N GLY A 360 -15.74 -19.06 -17.82
CA GLY A 360 -15.44 -17.66 -17.53
C GLY A 360 -14.30 -17.43 -16.53
N ARG A 361 -13.61 -18.49 -16.08
CA ARG A 361 -12.40 -18.37 -15.24
C ARG A 361 -11.15 -18.74 -16.02
N PRO A 362 -9.96 -18.28 -15.60
CA PRO A 362 -8.72 -18.70 -16.24
C PRO A 362 -8.56 -20.22 -16.12
N PRO A 363 -8.10 -20.93 -17.16
CA PRO A 363 -7.91 -22.37 -17.13
C PRO A 363 -6.74 -22.82 -16.22
N PHE A 364 -6.20 -21.90 -15.39
CA PHE A 364 -5.04 -22.07 -14.53
C PHE A 364 -5.24 -21.37 -13.18
N ILE A 365 -4.47 -21.79 -12.18
CA ILE A 365 -4.37 -21.12 -10.89
C ILE A 365 -3.10 -20.27 -10.88
N LYS A 366 -3.25 -18.96 -10.63
CA LYS A 366 -2.14 -18.06 -10.35
C LYS A 366 -2.15 -17.68 -8.87
N LEU A 367 -0.97 -17.75 -8.27
CA LEU A 367 -0.71 -17.39 -6.89
C LEU A 367 0.51 -16.45 -6.84
N THR A 368 0.56 -15.61 -5.82
CA THR A 368 1.75 -14.84 -5.49
C THR A 368 2.12 -15.09 -4.03
N VAL A 369 3.34 -15.56 -3.79
CA VAL A 369 3.90 -15.68 -2.43
C VAL A 369 4.79 -14.47 -2.15
N MET A 370 4.62 -13.85 -0.98
CA MET A 370 5.43 -12.72 -0.51
C MET A 370 6.23 -13.13 0.72
N LEU A 371 7.54 -12.89 0.69
CA LEU A 371 8.49 -13.29 1.74
C LEU A 371 9.39 -12.12 2.14
N GLY A 372 10.00 -12.18 3.32
CA GLY A 372 11.02 -11.22 3.76
C GLY A 372 10.48 -10.10 4.65
N GLY A 373 10.66 -8.83 4.24
CA GLY A 373 10.22 -7.68 5.03
C GLY A 373 10.92 -7.60 6.39
N PRO A 374 10.21 -7.64 7.53
CA PRO A 374 10.82 -7.55 8.86
C PRO A 374 11.84 -8.66 9.14
N TYR A 375 11.71 -9.84 8.50
CA TYR A 375 12.63 -10.96 8.70
C TYR A 375 14.00 -10.76 8.05
N TRP A 376 14.10 -9.85 7.07
CA TRP A 376 15.33 -9.54 6.35
C TRP A 376 15.93 -8.19 6.75
N ARG A 377 15.32 -7.53 7.75
CA ARG A 377 15.80 -6.24 8.24
C ARG A 377 17.22 -6.37 8.79
N GLY A 378 18.12 -5.52 8.32
CA GLY A 378 19.52 -5.47 8.75
C GLY A 378 20.43 -6.50 8.09
N LYS A 379 19.91 -7.39 7.24
CA LYS A 379 20.71 -8.33 6.45
C LYS A 379 21.36 -7.60 5.25
N GLN A 380 22.61 -7.94 4.97
CA GLN A 380 23.32 -7.52 3.75
C GLN A 380 22.85 -8.35 2.55
N ARG A 381 23.19 -7.91 1.33
CA ARG A 381 22.72 -8.55 0.09
C ARG A 381 23.13 -10.02 0.02
N GLU A 382 24.31 -10.34 0.50
CA GLU A 382 24.91 -11.68 0.53
C GLU A 382 24.22 -12.62 1.53
N GLU A 383 23.50 -12.07 2.52
CA GLU A 383 22.72 -12.80 3.51
C GLU A 383 21.26 -12.99 3.10
N LEU A 384 20.81 -12.30 2.04
CA LEU A 384 19.47 -12.47 1.50
C LEU A 384 19.39 -13.76 0.68
N PRO A 385 18.23 -14.45 0.72
CA PRO A 385 18.09 -15.67 -0.04
C PRO A 385 18.20 -15.44 -1.55
N SER A 386 18.78 -16.42 -2.24
CA SER A 386 18.84 -16.42 -3.71
C SER A 386 17.45 -16.54 -4.33
N VAL A 387 17.35 -16.31 -5.64
CA VAL A 387 16.09 -16.49 -6.39
C VAL A 387 15.59 -17.94 -6.26
N ASP A 388 16.48 -18.92 -6.43
CA ASP A 388 16.13 -20.33 -6.28
C ASP A 388 15.64 -20.64 -4.86
N GLU A 389 16.26 -20.06 -3.84
CA GLU A 389 15.86 -20.28 -2.45
C GLU A 389 14.47 -19.70 -2.15
N ILE A 390 14.15 -18.49 -2.60
CA ILE A 390 12.81 -17.91 -2.39
C ILE A 390 11.74 -18.71 -3.16
N GLU A 391 12.07 -19.23 -4.34
CA GLU A 391 11.18 -20.08 -5.13
C GLU A 391 10.88 -21.40 -4.42
N GLN A 392 11.90 -22.05 -3.86
CA GLN A 392 11.70 -23.27 -3.06
C GLN A 392 10.91 -23.01 -1.77
N ARG A 393 11.17 -21.88 -1.10
CA ARG A 393 10.37 -21.43 0.08
C ARG A 393 8.91 -21.21 -0.29
N ALA A 394 8.65 -20.62 -1.46
CA ALA A 394 7.29 -20.43 -1.95
C ALA A 394 6.57 -21.76 -2.19
N LEU A 395 7.21 -22.72 -2.87
CA LEU A 395 6.61 -24.06 -3.10
C LEU A 395 6.31 -24.78 -1.78
N ARG A 396 7.24 -24.78 -0.82
CA ARG A 396 7.01 -25.35 0.52
C ARG A 396 5.86 -24.66 1.25
N THR A 397 5.71 -23.35 1.09
CA THR A 397 4.60 -22.60 1.69
C THR A 397 3.26 -23.00 1.09
N LEU A 398 3.19 -23.16 -0.23
CA LEU A 398 1.97 -23.62 -0.89
C LEU A 398 1.58 -25.04 -0.46
N GLU A 399 2.56 -25.91 -0.27
CA GLU A 399 2.33 -27.26 0.25
C GLU A 399 1.90 -27.25 1.72
N ASN A 400 2.70 -26.64 2.60
CA ASN A 400 2.54 -26.76 4.05
C ASN A 400 1.46 -25.84 4.64
N MET A 401 1.28 -24.63 4.10
CA MET A 401 0.35 -23.64 4.64
C MET A 401 -0.97 -23.58 3.86
N LEU A 402 -0.90 -23.60 2.53
CA LEU A 402 -2.10 -23.57 1.68
C LEU A 402 -2.71 -24.96 1.48
N GLY A 403 -1.90 -26.03 1.61
CA GLY A 403 -2.36 -27.42 1.47
C GLY A 403 -2.42 -27.90 0.02
N VAL A 404 -1.62 -27.33 -0.88
CA VAL A 404 -1.52 -27.81 -2.26
C VAL A 404 -0.74 -29.12 -2.30
N PRO A 405 -1.31 -30.24 -2.78
CA PRO A 405 -0.60 -31.51 -2.81
C PRO A 405 0.69 -31.42 -3.63
N SER A 406 1.77 -32.07 -3.18
CA SER A 406 3.04 -32.10 -3.91
C SER A 406 2.88 -32.71 -5.30
N SER A 407 1.96 -33.66 -5.48
CA SER A 407 1.62 -34.20 -6.81
C SER A 407 1.08 -33.14 -7.76
N VAL A 408 0.26 -32.19 -7.28
CA VAL A 408 -0.25 -31.06 -8.07
C VAL A 408 0.90 -30.12 -8.41
N LEU A 409 1.75 -29.75 -7.45
CA LEU A 409 2.91 -28.88 -7.71
C LEU A 409 3.85 -29.51 -8.75
N GLN A 410 4.16 -30.80 -8.64
CA GLN A 410 5.06 -31.49 -9.57
C GLN A 410 4.50 -31.58 -11.00
N THR A 411 3.20 -31.85 -11.14
CA THR A 411 2.60 -32.12 -12.46
C THR A 411 2.05 -30.87 -13.14
N HIS A 412 1.63 -29.85 -12.38
CA HIS A 412 0.93 -28.67 -12.91
C HIS A 412 1.75 -27.38 -12.85
N LEU A 413 2.91 -27.33 -12.19
CA LEU A 413 3.74 -26.12 -12.20
C LEU A 413 4.20 -25.80 -13.62
N ARG A 414 3.82 -24.62 -14.12
CA ARG A 414 4.21 -24.12 -15.44
C ARG A 414 5.08 -22.88 -15.37
N LEU A 415 4.89 -22.07 -14.34
CA LEU A 415 5.70 -20.90 -14.10
C LEU A 415 6.00 -20.77 -12.63
N LEU A 416 7.27 -20.55 -12.35
CA LEU A 416 7.82 -20.15 -11.07
C LEU A 416 8.76 -18.99 -11.35
N ARG A 417 8.49 -17.82 -10.77
CA ARG A 417 9.31 -16.62 -11.02
C ARG A 417 9.46 -15.81 -9.75
N GLY A 418 10.62 -15.96 -9.11
CA GLY A 418 11.03 -15.19 -7.95
C GLY A 418 11.68 -13.86 -8.36
N ARG A 419 11.39 -12.81 -7.60
CA ARG A 419 12.05 -11.50 -7.70
C ARG A 419 12.37 -10.99 -6.30
N VAL A 420 13.62 -10.60 -6.05
CA VAL A 420 14.00 -9.88 -4.82
C VAL A 420 13.85 -8.38 -5.09
N LEU A 421 13.09 -7.73 -4.23
CA LEU A 421 12.73 -6.32 -4.28
C LEU A 421 13.44 -5.59 -3.14
N GLU A 422 14.61 -5.04 -3.44
CA GLU A 422 15.46 -4.33 -2.46
C GLU A 422 14.99 -2.90 -2.22
N ASN A 423 14.93 -2.50 -0.94
CA ASN A 423 14.63 -1.12 -0.53
C ASN A 423 13.35 -0.55 -1.17
N THR A 424 12.26 -1.33 -1.17
CA THR A 424 11.07 -1.00 -1.97
C THR A 424 9.90 -0.38 -1.20
N ILE A 425 9.78 -0.65 0.10
CA ILE A 425 8.66 -0.13 0.91
C ILE A 425 9.19 0.66 2.11
N PRO A 426 9.07 1.99 2.15
CA PRO A 426 9.53 2.79 3.28
C PRO A 426 8.91 2.37 4.61
N GLN A 427 9.72 2.40 5.66
CA GLN A 427 9.32 2.04 7.02
C GLN A 427 9.21 3.31 7.86
N TYR A 428 8.00 3.77 8.13
CA TYR A 428 7.75 4.94 8.97
C TYR A 428 7.96 4.59 10.44
N LEU A 429 9.21 4.67 10.89
CA LEU A 429 9.60 4.31 12.26
C LEU A 429 9.00 5.28 13.29
N VAL A 430 8.86 4.86 14.55
CA VAL A 430 8.47 5.76 15.65
C VAL A 430 9.25 7.08 15.61
N GLY A 431 8.53 8.18 15.76
CA GLY A 431 9.05 9.55 15.61
C GLY A 431 9.04 10.08 14.17
N HIS A 432 8.52 9.32 13.21
CA HIS A 432 8.36 9.78 11.82
C HIS A 432 7.60 11.11 11.70
N PRO A 433 6.45 11.32 12.38
CA PRO A 433 5.73 12.59 12.27
C PRO A 433 6.57 13.79 12.72
N ALA A 434 7.34 13.65 13.80
CA ALA A 434 8.22 14.72 14.29
C ALA A 434 9.33 15.04 13.29
N ARG A 435 9.96 14.01 12.71
CA ARG A 435 10.96 14.20 11.65
C ARG A 435 10.36 14.86 10.41
N MET A 436 9.14 14.49 10.01
CA MET A 436 8.45 15.11 8.88
C MET A 436 8.06 16.56 9.17
N GLN A 437 7.73 16.90 10.42
CA GLN A 437 7.53 18.28 10.85
C GLN A 437 8.83 19.09 10.71
N GLU A 438 9.97 18.56 11.16
CA GLU A 438 11.27 19.24 11.02
C GLU A 438 11.65 19.46 9.54
N VAL A 439 11.41 18.47 8.67
CA VAL A 439 11.60 18.65 7.22
C VAL A 439 10.65 19.71 6.68
N HIS A 440 9.37 19.64 7.05
CA HIS A 440 8.37 20.60 6.62
C HIS A 440 8.74 22.04 7.03
N ASP A 441 9.21 22.23 8.26
CA ASP A 441 9.61 23.53 8.78
C ASP A 441 10.79 24.10 7.99
N VAL A 442 11.75 23.26 7.57
CA VAL A 442 12.83 23.68 6.66
C VAL A 442 12.27 24.15 5.32
N LEU A 443 11.37 23.39 4.71
CA LEU A 443 10.77 23.76 3.41
C LEU A 443 9.89 25.01 3.46
N VAL A 444 9.32 25.34 4.63
CA VAL A 444 8.50 26.55 4.81
C VAL A 444 9.36 27.77 5.15
N HIS A 445 10.42 27.62 5.94
CA HIS A 445 11.12 28.76 6.54
C HIS A 445 12.50 29.04 5.93
N ASP A 446 13.16 28.06 5.30
CA ASP A 446 14.45 28.26 4.66
C ASP A 446 14.26 28.96 3.30
N PRO A 447 14.76 30.20 3.09
CA PRO A 447 14.59 30.93 1.83
C PRO A 447 15.16 30.21 0.60
N ARG A 448 16.08 29.26 0.80
CA ARG A 448 16.64 28.45 -0.30
C ARG A 448 15.62 27.50 -0.89
N TRP A 449 14.68 27.01 -0.07
CA TRP A 449 13.75 25.94 -0.42
C TRP A 449 12.28 26.36 -0.41
N ARG A 450 11.97 27.45 0.29
CA ARG A 450 10.62 28.02 0.36
C ARG A 450 10.11 28.33 -1.04
N ASP A 451 8.93 27.78 -1.35
CA ASP A 451 8.27 27.88 -2.65
C ASP A 451 9.08 27.29 -3.83
N ARG A 452 10.15 26.53 -3.54
CA ARG A 452 11.07 25.99 -4.56
C ARG A 452 11.22 24.47 -4.51
N LEU A 453 10.93 23.83 -3.38
CA LEU A 453 11.04 22.38 -3.24
C LEU A 453 9.76 21.76 -2.67
N THR A 454 9.26 20.77 -3.39
CA THR A 454 8.11 19.95 -2.99
C THR A 454 8.54 18.49 -2.94
N LEU A 455 8.29 17.81 -1.82
CA LEU A 455 8.64 16.40 -1.62
C LEU A 455 7.43 15.51 -1.85
N LEU A 456 7.57 14.55 -2.77
CA LEU A 456 6.47 13.71 -3.25
C LEU A 456 6.84 12.23 -3.22
N GLY A 457 5.83 11.38 -3.36
CA GLY A 457 5.98 9.93 -3.41
C GLY A 457 5.88 9.26 -2.05
N PHE A 458 6.20 7.98 -2.03
CA PHE A 458 5.85 7.07 -0.94
C PHE A 458 6.72 7.20 0.31
N SER A 459 7.81 7.98 0.29
CA SER A 459 8.75 8.06 1.42
C SER A 459 8.22 8.83 2.62
N TYR A 460 7.15 9.61 2.44
CA TYR A 460 6.74 10.60 3.43
C TYR A 460 5.35 10.33 4.02
N ALA A 461 4.32 10.12 3.20
CA ALA A 461 2.93 10.22 3.64
C ALA A 461 1.98 9.15 3.06
N GLY A 462 2.35 7.88 3.18
CA GLY A 462 1.58 6.73 2.70
C GLY A 462 2.28 6.00 1.57
N VAL A 463 2.24 4.66 1.62
CA VAL A 463 2.97 3.78 0.70
C VAL A 463 2.13 3.26 -0.46
N GLY A 464 0.81 3.43 -0.40
CA GLY A 464 -0.10 2.95 -1.44
C GLY A 464 -0.12 3.86 -2.67
N VAL A 465 -0.45 3.29 -3.84
CA VAL A 465 -0.60 4.06 -5.09
C VAL A 465 -1.62 5.20 -4.93
N ASN A 466 -2.76 4.92 -4.30
CA ASN A 466 -3.77 5.94 -4.03
C ASN A 466 -3.23 7.07 -3.13
N ASP A 467 -2.33 6.76 -2.18
CA ASP A 467 -1.69 7.78 -1.33
C ASP A 467 -0.77 8.66 -2.18
N CYS A 468 0.11 8.05 -2.97
CA CYS A 468 1.04 8.77 -3.85
C CYS A 468 0.30 9.71 -4.82
N VAL A 469 -0.74 9.21 -5.50
CA VAL A 469 -1.53 10.02 -6.44
C VAL A 469 -2.23 11.16 -5.71
N THR A 470 -2.90 10.87 -4.60
CA THR A 470 -3.64 11.89 -3.84
C THR A 470 -2.72 12.98 -3.32
N ASN A 471 -1.63 12.61 -2.66
CA ASN A 471 -0.72 13.58 -2.06
C ASN A 471 -0.05 14.45 -3.14
N THR A 472 0.27 13.86 -4.29
CA THR A 472 0.82 14.59 -5.44
C THR A 472 -0.19 15.59 -5.98
N LEU A 473 -1.43 15.16 -6.25
CA LEU A 473 -2.43 16.06 -6.80
C LEU A 473 -2.86 17.13 -5.78
N ASP A 474 -2.93 16.82 -4.49
CA ASP A 474 -3.19 17.81 -3.44
C ASP A 474 -2.08 18.87 -3.36
N ALA A 475 -0.81 18.46 -3.49
CA ALA A 475 0.32 19.37 -3.53
C ALA A 475 0.31 20.24 -4.79
N CYS A 476 0.03 19.65 -5.96
CA CYS A 476 -0.10 20.39 -7.22
C CYS A 476 -1.26 21.40 -7.18
N ASP A 477 -2.43 21.01 -6.67
CA ASP A 477 -3.56 21.93 -6.51
C ASP A 477 -3.19 23.12 -5.60
N ALA A 478 -2.44 22.86 -4.52
CA ALA A 478 -1.95 23.91 -3.62
C ALA A 478 -0.92 24.83 -4.28
N ILE A 479 0.02 24.28 -5.06
CA ILE A 479 0.99 25.06 -5.85
C ILE A 479 0.24 25.97 -6.82
N VAL A 480 -0.67 25.43 -7.64
CA VAL A 480 -1.44 26.23 -8.61
C VAL A 480 -2.22 27.34 -7.91
N THR A 481 -2.85 27.05 -6.77
CA THR A 481 -3.59 28.04 -5.98
C THR A 481 -2.67 29.13 -5.43
N HIS A 482 -1.48 28.75 -4.95
CA HIS A 482 -0.48 29.68 -4.44
C HIS A 482 0.04 30.63 -5.53
N GLU A 483 0.42 30.09 -6.69
CA GLU A 483 0.92 30.88 -7.82
C GLU A 483 -0.17 31.78 -8.45
N GLN A 484 -1.45 31.43 -8.30
CA GLN A 484 -2.59 32.25 -8.78
C GLN A 484 -3.00 33.38 -7.81
N GLY A 485 -2.27 33.57 -6.71
CA GLY A 485 -2.39 34.76 -5.87
C GLY A 485 -2.93 34.54 -4.45
N ASP A 486 -3.23 33.30 -4.04
CA ASP A 486 -3.49 32.97 -2.63
C ASP A 486 -2.19 32.55 -1.94
N ALA A 487 -1.39 33.55 -1.56
CA ALA A 487 -0.13 33.36 -0.84
C ALA A 487 -0.31 33.12 0.67
N SER A 488 -1.44 32.53 1.10
CA SER A 488 -1.66 32.23 2.51
C SER A 488 -0.65 31.21 3.05
N GLU A 489 -0.37 31.28 4.36
CA GLU A 489 0.50 30.30 5.04
C GLU A 489 0.00 28.86 4.86
N GLN A 490 -1.31 28.68 4.68
CA GLN A 490 -1.93 27.38 4.46
C GLN A 490 -1.59 26.79 3.08
N THR A 491 -1.62 27.57 2.01
CA THR A 491 -1.26 27.09 0.66
C THR A 491 0.24 26.86 0.55
N ALA A 492 1.05 27.73 1.15
CA ALA A 492 2.51 27.55 1.24
C ALA A 492 2.87 26.24 1.96
N SER A 493 2.24 25.97 3.12
CA SER A 493 2.42 24.72 3.85
C SER A 493 2.00 23.49 3.01
N GLN A 494 0.87 23.55 2.31
CA GLN A 494 0.42 22.43 1.46
C GLN A 494 1.34 22.17 0.26
N SER A 495 2.00 23.22 -0.25
CA SER A 495 2.92 23.12 -1.39
C SER A 495 4.18 22.30 -1.10
N THR A 496 4.53 22.04 0.16
CA THR A 496 5.73 21.24 0.48
C THR A 496 5.54 19.75 0.19
N GLY A 497 4.29 19.28 0.03
CA GLY A 497 3.95 17.87 -0.17
C GLY A 497 3.94 17.02 1.11
N LEU A 498 4.26 17.60 2.27
CA LEU A 498 4.38 16.87 3.54
C LEU A 498 3.16 16.95 4.45
N CYS A 499 2.16 17.77 4.14
CA CYS A 499 0.99 17.97 5.03
C CYS A 499 0.21 16.70 5.38
N ALA A 500 0.29 15.65 4.56
CA ALA A 500 -0.35 14.37 4.86
C ALA A 500 0.43 13.52 5.88
N ALA A 501 1.72 13.83 6.11
CA ALA A 501 2.56 13.21 7.14
C ALA A 501 2.49 13.92 8.50
N LEU A 502 1.90 15.13 8.55
CA LEU A 502 1.66 15.94 9.74
C LEU A 502 0.23 15.70 10.24
#